data_AF-A0A3M7TTF6-F1
#
_entry.id   AF-A0A3M7TTF6-F1
#
_cell.length_a   1.000
_cell.length_b   1.000
_cell.length_c   1.000
_cell.angle_alpha   90.00
_cell.angle_beta   90.00
_cell.angle_gamma   90.00
#
_symmetry.space_group_name_H-M   'P 1'
#
loop_
_entity.id
_entity.type
_entity.pdbx_description
1 polymer ?
#
loop_
_entity_poly.entity_id
_entity_poly.type
_entity_poly.pdbx_seq_one_letter_code
_entity_poly.pdbx_strand_id
1 'polypeptide(L)'
;MREVSIRRIVMSENLFSFMKDEHKELSELGNYIDTRLFFEPESILIKARVYTEVLAKITMAKEGIPEVYDLKHYQRIQKLDGAGIFTKDILERFEWIRKRGNKAAHNAGCGTFEDALNAHRLIFDLSVWFKEVYDLDFNPPKYRIPQPAIGGSPINTKELNSIISQSVESTIKKSFEDKLKLIEEALHLIKTETASATEPLIREEFKLITHLEKSGYEVIDNREKGGTVWVIGGWELEDHFFSLEERGIYFRYLENGGRASKGIPAWYLRNKDYLD
;
A
#
# COMPACT_ATOMS: atom_id res chain seq x y z
N MET A 1 53.44 14.25 3.70
CA MET A 1 53.56 12.85 4.12
C MET A 1 52.45 12.58 5.14
N ARG A 2 51.42 11.86 4.69
CA ARG A 2 50.32 11.18 5.40
C ARG A 2 49.45 11.98 6.38
N GLU A 3 48.29 12.37 5.86
CA GLU A 3 47.04 12.60 6.57
C GLU A 3 46.69 11.42 7.49
N VAL A 4 46.35 11.72 8.74
CA VAL A 4 45.63 10.78 9.62
C VAL A 4 44.17 11.17 9.58
N SER A 5 43.46 10.63 8.60
CA SER A 5 41.99 10.61 8.56
C SER A 5 41.50 9.85 9.79
N ILE A 6 41.02 10.59 10.80
CA ILE A 6 40.22 10.03 11.89
C ILE A 6 38.92 9.56 11.25
N ARG A 7 38.85 8.24 10.98
CA ARG A 7 37.61 7.56 10.63
C ARG A 7 36.62 7.80 11.77
N ARG A 8 35.70 8.74 11.56
CA ARG A 8 34.44 8.86 12.31
C ARG A 8 33.82 7.45 12.30
N ILE A 9 33.86 6.79 13.45
CA ILE A 9 33.05 5.61 13.70
C ILE A 9 31.61 6.10 13.52
N VAL A 10 31.01 5.75 12.40
CA VAL A 10 29.57 5.95 12.20
C VAL A 10 28.91 5.01 13.21
N MET A 11 28.58 5.52 14.40
CA MET A 11 27.56 4.90 15.23
C MET A 11 26.31 4.89 14.36
N SER A 12 25.96 3.73 13.82
CA SER A 12 24.71 3.55 13.08
C SER A 12 23.58 3.96 14.01
N GLU A 13 22.95 5.11 13.74
CA GLU A 13 21.81 5.60 14.52
C GLU A 13 20.79 4.48 14.66
N ASN A 14 20.48 4.03 15.88
CA ASN A 14 19.51 2.98 16.15
C ASN A 14 18.14 3.37 15.54
N LEU A 15 17.56 2.49 14.73
CA LEU A 15 16.31 2.76 14.00
C LEU A 15 15.16 3.11 14.96
N PHE A 16 15.16 2.56 16.18
CA PHE A 16 14.16 2.76 17.22
C PHE A 16 14.58 3.80 18.28
N SER A 17 15.60 4.60 18.01
CA SER A 17 16.06 5.65 18.94
C SER A 17 14.99 6.70 19.23
N PHE A 18 14.09 6.98 18.28
CA PHE A 18 12.99 7.93 18.44
C PHE A 18 11.96 7.52 19.51
N MET A 19 11.95 6.25 19.91
CA MET A 19 11.08 5.76 20.99
C MET A 19 11.68 5.98 22.38
N LYS A 20 12.98 6.33 22.48
CA LYS A 20 13.72 6.35 23.74
C LYS A 20 13.22 7.41 24.72
N ASP A 21 12.78 8.55 24.21
CA ASP A 21 12.46 9.72 25.03
C ASP A 21 11.22 9.52 25.91
N GLU A 22 10.20 8.83 25.38
CA GLU A 22 8.97 8.49 26.12
C GLU A 22 8.96 7.03 26.60
N HIS A 23 9.54 6.11 25.83
CA HIS A 23 9.38 4.66 25.99
C HIS A 23 10.69 3.90 25.79
N LYS A 24 11.61 4.05 26.76
CA LYS A 24 12.92 3.40 26.77
C LYS A 24 12.86 1.89 26.50
N GLU A 25 11.90 1.17 27.07
CA GLU A 25 11.72 -0.28 26.88
C GLU A 25 11.48 -0.65 25.40
N LEU A 26 10.65 0.12 24.69
CA LEU A 26 10.39 -0.09 23.26
C LEU A 26 11.64 0.18 22.43
N SER A 27 12.41 1.21 22.75
CA SER A 27 13.68 1.49 22.06
C SER A 27 14.70 0.36 22.24
N GLU A 28 14.81 -0.21 23.44
CA GLU A 28 15.72 -1.32 23.74
C GLU A 28 15.30 -2.61 23.03
N LEU A 29 14.00 -2.95 23.05
CA LEU A 29 13.46 -4.10 22.32
C LEU A 29 13.64 -3.95 20.81
N GLY A 30 13.38 -2.76 20.26
CA GLY A 30 13.59 -2.46 18.85
C GLY A 30 15.05 -2.62 18.44
N ASN A 31 16.00 -2.12 19.25
CA ASN A 31 17.43 -2.29 19.01
C ASN A 31 17.87 -3.76 19.07
N TYR A 32 17.31 -4.52 20.01
CA TYR A 32 17.56 -5.97 20.10
C TYR A 32 17.12 -6.65 18.80
N ILE A 33 15.94 -6.31 18.29
CA ILE A 33 15.40 -6.86 17.06
C ILE A 33 16.25 -6.46 15.84
N ASP A 34 16.66 -5.19 15.73
CA ASP A 34 17.51 -4.67 14.63
C ASP A 34 18.87 -5.39 14.58
N THR A 35 19.52 -5.57 15.74
CA THR A 35 20.89 -6.13 15.80
C THR A 35 20.96 -7.65 15.67
N ARG A 36 19.92 -8.38 16.09
CA ARG A 36 19.94 -9.85 16.15
C ARG A 36 19.14 -10.55 15.05
N LEU A 37 18.53 -9.79 14.14
CA LEU A 37 17.70 -10.33 13.06
C LEU A 37 18.37 -11.43 12.25
N PHE A 38 19.67 -11.26 11.94
CA PHE A 38 20.44 -12.20 11.14
C PHE A 38 20.92 -13.45 11.91
N PHE A 39 20.91 -13.41 13.23
CA PHE A 39 21.48 -14.46 14.07
C PHE A 39 20.39 -15.35 14.70
N GLU A 40 19.26 -14.76 15.09
CA GLU A 40 18.23 -15.45 15.88
C GLU A 40 16.80 -15.12 15.40
N PRO A 41 16.37 -15.55 14.20
CA PRO A 41 15.08 -15.18 13.62
C PRO A 41 13.88 -15.65 14.47
N GLU A 42 13.95 -16.82 15.12
CA GLU A 42 12.90 -17.32 16.02
C GLU A 42 12.76 -16.42 17.27
N SER A 43 13.89 -16.06 17.89
CA SER A 43 13.93 -15.13 19.02
C SER A 43 13.35 -13.76 18.64
N ILE A 44 13.58 -13.29 17.41
CA ILE A 44 13.01 -12.03 16.93
C ILE A 44 11.49 -12.07 16.93
N LEU A 45 10.85 -13.15 16.49
CA LEU A 45 9.38 -13.25 16.49
C LEU A 45 8.79 -13.23 17.91
N ILE A 46 9.48 -13.86 18.87
CA ILE A 46 9.07 -13.83 20.27
C ILE A 46 9.23 -12.43 20.85
N LYS A 47 10.38 -11.78 20.62
CA LYS A 47 10.63 -10.41 21.07
C LYS A 47 9.72 -9.40 20.38
N ALA A 48 9.36 -9.65 19.13
CA ALA A 48 8.41 -8.86 18.39
C ALA A 48 7.02 -8.86 19.05
N ARG A 49 6.57 -10.03 19.51
CA ARG A 49 5.35 -10.15 20.29
C ARG A 49 5.43 -9.42 21.64
N VAL A 50 6.57 -9.48 22.33
CA VAL A 50 6.77 -8.70 23.57
C VAL A 50 6.70 -7.20 23.28
N TYR A 51 7.30 -6.75 22.18
CA TYR A 51 7.23 -5.36 21.73
C TYR A 51 5.77 -4.91 21.57
N THR A 52 4.96 -5.67 20.83
CA THR A 52 3.55 -5.31 20.61
C THR A 52 2.71 -5.41 21.88
N GLU A 53 3.06 -6.28 22.83
CA GLU A 53 2.43 -6.32 24.15
C GLU A 53 2.66 -5.04 24.94
N VAL A 54 3.90 -4.55 24.97
CA VAL A 54 4.26 -3.29 25.64
C VAL A 54 3.61 -2.11 24.94
N LEU A 55 3.65 -2.07 23.60
CA LEU A 55 3.03 -1.00 22.82
C LEU A 55 1.51 -0.93 23.08
N ALA A 56 0.81 -2.06 23.03
CA ALA A 56 -0.64 -2.10 23.30
C ALA A 56 -0.98 -1.64 24.73
N LYS A 57 -0.16 -1.99 25.73
CA LYS A 57 -0.32 -1.50 27.10
C LYS A 57 -0.20 0.02 27.18
N ILE A 58 0.81 0.58 26.52
CA ILE A 58 1.03 2.03 26.48
C ILE A 58 -0.13 2.73 25.76
N THR A 59 -0.60 2.21 24.63
CA THR A 59 -1.77 2.74 23.92
C THR A 59 -3.01 2.76 24.82
N MET A 60 -3.30 1.66 25.52
CA MET A 60 -4.43 1.64 26.45
C MET A 60 -4.31 2.70 27.55
N ALA A 61 -3.10 2.91 28.07
CA ALA A 61 -2.85 3.93 29.09
C ALA A 61 -3.04 5.36 28.55
N LYS A 62 -2.57 5.66 27.32
CA LYS A 62 -2.76 6.96 26.66
C LYS A 62 -4.24 7.25 26.38
N GLU A 63 -5.01 6.22 26.02
CA GLU A 63 -6.45 6.31 25.74
C GLU A 63 -7.33 6.25 27.00
N GLY A 64 -6.71 6.15 28.18
CA GLY A 64 -7.44 6.10 29.46
C GLY A 64 -8.30 4.85 29.64
N ILE A 65 -8.01 3.76 28.93
CA ILE A 65 -8.76 2.50 29.03
C ILE A 65 -8.29 1.73 30.27
N PRO A 66 -9.16 1.53 31.28
CA PRO A 66 -8.74 0.92 32.53
C PRO A 66 -8.42 -0.58 32.37
N GLU A 67 -7.28 -0.97 32.91
CA GLU A 67 -6.85 -2.36 33.04
C GLU A 67 -7.23 -2.87 34.44
N VAL A 68 -8.49 -3.30 34.60
CA VAL A 68 -9.06 -3.74 35.89
C VAL A 68 -8.43 -5.06 36.39
N TYR A 69 -7.84 -5.85 35.48
CA TYR A 69 -7.14 -7.10 35.74
C TYR A 69 -6.05 -7.30 34.67
N ASP A 70 -5.06 -8.16 34.93
CA ASP A 70 -4.00 -8.42 33.94
C ASP A 70 -4.59 -9.04 32.68
N LEU A 71 -4.58 -8.29 31.58
CA LEU A 71 -5.12 -8.73 30.31
C LEU A 71 -4.10 -9.55 29.54
N LYS A 72 -4.57 -10.55 28.80
CA LYS A 72 -3.75 -11.21 27.77
C LYS A 72 -3.58 -10.28 26.57
N HIS A 73 -2.50 -10.46 25.80
CA HIS A 73 -2.24 -9.62 24.62
C HIS A 73 -3.43 -9.51 23.66
N TYR A 74 -4.08 -10.64 23.35
CA TYR A 74 -5.24 -10.65 22.45
C TYR A 74 -6.42 -9.82 23.00
N GLN A 75 -6.59 -9.78 24.33
CA GLN A 75 -7.67 -9.02 24.97
C GLN A 75 -7.39 -7.53 24.90
N ARG A 76 -6.12 -7.10 25.02
CA ARG A 76 -5.73 -5.71 24.79
C ARG A 76 -6.01 -5.28 23.36
N ILE A 77 -5.65 -6.12 22.38
CA ILE A 77 -5.94 -5.87 20.95
C ILE A 77 -7.45 -5.73 20.71
N GLN A 78 -8.27 -6.65 21.23
CA GLN A 78 -9.73 -6.57 21.06
C GLN A 78 -10.35 -5.35 21.73
N LYS A 79 -9.84 -4.91 22.89
CA LYS A 79 -10.33 -3.69 23.55
C LYS A 79 -9.99 -2.44 22.77
N LEU A 80 -8.77 -2.35 22.21
CA LEU A 80 -8.33 -1.21 21.39
C LEU A 80 -9.11 -1.15 20.08
N ASP A 81 -9.35 -2.29 19.44
CA ASP A 81 -10.19 -2.41 18.24
C ASP A 81 -11.65 -2.03 18.52
N GLY A 82 -12.24 -2.58 19.59
CA GLY A 82 -13.62 -2.28 19.99
C GLY A 82 -13.84 -0.83 20.41
N ALA A 83 -12.79 -0.12 20.82
CA ALA A 83 -12.81 1.32 21.09
C ALA A 83 -12.58 2.19 19.83
N GLY A 84 -12.34 1.59 18.66
CA GLY A 84 -12.12 2.29 17.40
C GLY A 84 -10.73 2.93 17.25
N ILE A 85 -9.77 2.58 18.13
CA ILE A 85 -8.40 3.13 18.11
C ILE A 85 -7.59 2.49 16.98
N PHE A 86 -7.85 1.21 16.68
CA PHE A 86 -7.18 0.50 15.59
C PHE A 86 -7.94 0.65 14.28
N THR A 87 -7.23 1.05 13.23
CA THR A 87 -7.69 0.80 11.86
C THR A 87 -7.49 -0.67 11.52
N LYS A 88 -8.19 -1.16 10.49
CA LYS A 88 -8.06 -2.55 10.02
C LYS A 88 -6.60 -2.95 9.75
N ASP A 89 -5.82 -2.06 9.15
CA ASP A 89 -4.40 -2.30 8.85
C ASP A 89 -3.57 -2.47 10.15
N ILE A 90 -3.77 -1.58 11.13
CA ILE A 90 -3.07 -1.67 12.42
C ILE A 90 -3.44 -2.96 13.16
N LEU A 91 -4.73 -3.30 13.20
CA LEU A 91 -5.21 -4.55 13.79
C LEU A 91 -4.55 -5.78 13.15
N GLU A 92 -4.50 -5.83 11.82
CA GLU A 92 -3.91 -6.95 11.09
C GLU A 92 -2.42 -7.13 11.42
N ARG A 93 -1.67 -6.04 11.57
CA ARG A 93 -0.25 -6.08 11.95
C ARG A 93 -0.05 -6.63 13.37
N PHE A 94 -0.83 -6.16 14.34
CA PHE A 94 -0.81 -6.66 15.71
C PHE A 94 -1.16 -8.16 15.76
N GLU A 95 -2.23 -8.57 15.08
CA GLU A 95 -2.65 -9.97 15.04
C GLU A 95 -1.64 -10.88 14.32
N TRP A 96 -1.01 -10.39 13.24
CA TRP A 96 0.05 -11.12 12.54
C TRP A 96 1.23 -11.41 13.48
N ILE A 97 1.75 -10.37 14.15
CA ILE A 97 2.88 -10.51 15.09
C ILE A 97 2.49 -11.44 16.25
N ARG A 98 1.29 -11.27 16.81
CA ARG A 98 0.80 -12.12 17.90
C ARG A 98 0.76 -13.60 17.51
N LYS A 99 0.18 -13.92 16.35
CA LYS A 99 0.05 -15.31 15.86
C LYS A 99 1.43 -15.90 15.54
N ARG A 100 2.30 -15.15 14.87
CA ARG A 100 3.64 -15.61 14.48
C ARG A 100 4.56 -15.78 15.67
N GLY A 101 4.59 -14.83 16.60
CA GLY A 101 5.37 -14.94 17.84
C GLY A 101 4.91 -16.10 18.73
N ASN A 102 3.60 -16.35 18.84
CA ASN A 102 3.08 -17.53 19.54
C ASN A 102 3.56 -18.83 18.88
N LYS A 103 3.51 -18.92 17.55
CA LYS A 103 3.97 -20.10 16.82
C LYS A 103 5.47 -20.33 17.02
N ALA A 104 6.28 -19.28 16.97
CA ALA A 104 7.72 -19.36 17.22
C ALA A 104 8.06 -19.79 18.66
N ALA A 105 7.25 -19.38 19.66
CA ALA A 105 7.45 -19.77 21.05
C ALA A 105 7.14 -21.24 21.36
N HIS A 106 6.18 -21.84 20.63
CA HIS A 106 5.67 -23.19 20.93
C HIS A 106 6.17 -24.28 19.97
N ASN A 107 6.59 -23.93 18.76
CA ASN A 107 7.01 -24.89 17.74
C ASN A 107 8.47 -24.63 17.35
N ALA A 108 9.38 -25.53 17.74
CA ALA A 108 10.77 -25.49 17.29
C ALA A 108 10.85 -25.57 15.75
N GLY A 109 11.66 -24.72 15.13
CA GLY A 109 11.81 -24.63 13.66
C GLY A 109 10.79 -23.70 12.97
N CYS A 110 9.98 -22.95 13.74
CA CYS A 110 9.03 -21.98 13.20
C CYS A 110 9.56 -20.54 13.33
N GLY A 111 10.23 -20.07 12.27
CA GLY A 111 10.66 -18.68 12.19
C GLY A 111 11.66 -18.50 11.07
N THR A 112 11.16 -18.33 9.84
CA THR A 112 12.05 -18.07 8.70
C THR A 112 12.68 -16.69 8.85
N PHE A 113 13.82 -16.49 8.17
CA PHE A 113 14.42 -15.16 8.06
C PHE A 113 13.41 -14.13 7.47
N GLU A 114 12.58 -14.55 6.52
CA GLU A 114 11.48 -13.75 5.95
C GLU A 114 10.47 -13.31 7.01
N ASP A 115 10.05 -14.22 7.89
CA ASP A 115 9.13 -13.90 8.98
C ASP A 115 9.76 -12.90 9.96
N ALA A 116 11.04 -13.08 10.30
CA ALA A 116 11.77 -12.16 11.18
C ALA A 116 11.91 -10.76 10.55
N LEU A 117 12.25 -10.69 9.26
CA LEU A 117 12.34 -9.45 8.51
C LEU A 117 10.98 -8.74 8.42
N ASN A 118 9.91 -9.49 8.19
CA ASN A 118 8.56 -8.93 8.18
C ASN A 118 8.17 -8.42 9.57
N ALA A 119 8.46 -9.16 10.65
CA ALA A 119 8.20 -8.71 12.01
C ALA A 119 8.94 -7.40 12.35
N HIS A 120 10.21 -7.29 11.95
CA HIS A 120 10.99 -6.06 12.11
C HIS A 120 10.33 -4.86 11.41
N ARG A 121 9.90 -5.04 10.16
CA ARG A 121 9.17 -4.01 9.40
C ARG A 121 7.86 -3.62 10.09
N LEU A 122 7.06 -4.60 10.50
CA LEU A 122 5.77 -4.34 11.13
C LEU A 122 5.92 -3.59 12.45
N ILE A 123 6.94 -3.92 13.25
CA ILE A 123 7.21 -3.20 14.49
C ILE A 123 7.61 -1.77 14.24
N PHE A 124 8.45 -1.53 13.24
CA PHE A 124 8.80 -0.18 12.83
C PHE A 124 7.56 0.62 12.45
N ASP A 125 6.71 0.08 11.58
CA ASP A 125 5.50 0.75 11.13
C ASP A 125 4.52 1.01 12.29
N LEU A 126 4.37 0.06 13.24
CA LEU A 126 3.57 0.25 14.45
C LEU A 126 4.15 1.32 15.39
N SER A 127 5.48 1.43 15.46
CA SER A 127 6.17 2.46 16.24
C SER A 127 5.93 3.85 15.64
N VAL A 128 6.00 3.95 14.32
CA VAL A 128 5.71 5.17 13.56
C VAL A 128 4.26 5.57 13.76
N TRP A 129 3.31 4.66 13.55
CA TRP A 129 1.89 4.90 13.78
C TRP A 129 1.62 5.45 15.18
N PHE A 130 2.19 4.83 16.22
CA PHE A 130 2.02 5.28 17.59
C PHE A 130 2.50 6.73 17.77
N LYS A 131 3.68 7.06 17.25
CA LYS A 131 4.21 8.43 17.35
C LYS A 131 3.38 9.41 16.51
N GLU A 132 2.93 9.05 15.32
CA GLU A 132 2.06 9.90 14.50
C GLU A 132 0.72 10.21 15.18
N VAL A 133 0.17 9.27 15.95
CA VAL A 133 -1.10 9.48 16.67
C VAL A 133 -0.92 10.39 17.89
N TYR A 134 0.17 10.23 18.65
CA TYR A 134 0.33 10.88 19.95
C TYR A 134 1.31 12.05 19.98
N ASP A 135 2.08 12.28 18.92
CA ASP A 135 3.13 13.31 18.85
C ASP A 135 2.96 14.15 17.57
N LEU A 136 2.42 15.36 17.74
CA LEU A 136 1.98 16.23 16.64
C LEU A 136 3.13 16.74 15.75
N ASP A 137 4.35 16.83 16.30
CA ASP A 137 5.54 17.34 15.60
C ASP A 137 6.47 16.20 15.13
N PHE A 138 6.00 14.95 15.18
CA PHE A 138 6.83 13.80 14.82
C PHE A 138 7.01 13.68 13.30
N ASN A 139 8.26 13.68 12.85
CA ASN A 139 8.61 13.35 11.48
C ASN A 139 9.20 11.91 11.42
N PRO A 140 8.54 10.97 10.74
CA PRO A 140 8.94 9.57 10.77
C PRO A 140 10.29 9.36 10.07
N PRO A 141 11.20 8.58 10.69
CA PRO A 141 12.43 8.17 10.01
C PRO A 141 12.10 7.26 8.82
N LYS A 142 13.03 7.18 7.86
CA LYS A 142 12.88 6.21 6.75
C LYS A 142 13.26 4.82 7.24
N TYR A 143 12.37 3.85 6.98
CA TYR A 143 12.67 2.45 7.22
C TYR A 143 13.94 2.02 6.49
N ARG A 144 14.76 1.22 7.15
CA ARG A 144 15.92 0.56 6.57
C ARG A 144 15.97 -0.90 6.98
N ILE A 145 16.57 -1.73 6.13
CA ILE A 145 16.85 -3.12 6.46
C ILE A 145 17.93 -3.13 7.55
N PRO A 146 17.79 -3.98 8.59
CA PRO A 146 18.80 -4.09 9.63
C PRO A 146 20.15 -4.43 9.03
N GLN A 147 21.22 -3.92 9.62
CA GLN A 147 22.59 -4.27 9.22
C GLN A 147 23.14 -5.34 10.16
N PRO A 148 23.78 -6.41 9.65
CA PRO A 148 24.43 -7.38 10.52
C PRO A 148 25.51 -6.67 11.33
N ALA A 149 25.44 -6.79 12.67
CA ALA A 149 26.45 -6.22 13.55
C ALA A 149 27.82 -6.83 13.22
N ILE A 150 28.72 -6.02 12.68
CA ILE A 150 30.09 -6.42 12.33
C ILE A 150 30.83 -6.65 13.65
N GLY A 151 30.95 -7.91 14.08
CA GLY A 151 31.65 -8.24 15.33
C GLY A 151 31.62 -9.70 15.80
N GLY A 152 30.81 -10.59 15.20
CA GLY A 152 30.75 -12.00 15.57
C GLY A 152 31.03 -12.92 14.39
N SER A 153 32.28 -13.43 14.29
CA SER A 153 32.78 -14.41 13.31
C SER A 153 32.61 -14.05 11.82
N PRO A 154 33.46 -14.60 10.91
CA PRO A 154 33.43 -14.23 9.51
C PRO A 154 32.11 -14.73 8.91
N ILE A 155 31.20 -13.78 8.69
CA ILE A 155 30.06 -13.94 7.81
C ILE A 155 30.59 -14.56 6.52
N ASN A 156 30.11 -15.77 6.18
CA ASN A 156 30.30 -16.33 4.86
C ASN A 156 29.50 -15.43 3.89
N THR A 157 30.14 -14.36 3.43
CA THR A 157 29.55 -13.31 2.59
C THR A 157 28.94 -13.85 1.30
N LYS A 158 29.30 -15.08 0.92
CA LYS A 158 28.67 -15.82 -0.20
C LYS A 158 27.29 -16.36 0.14
N GLU A 159 27.09 -16.89 1.35
CA GLU A 159 25.75 -17.34 1.82
C GLU A 159 24.85 -16.16 2.16
N LEU A 160 25.38 -15.09 2.75
CA LEU A 160 24.58 -13.89 3.05
C LEU A 160 24.08 -13.22 1.77
N ASN A 161 24.94 -13.07 0.76
CA ASN A 161 24.51 -12.54 -0.53
C ASN A 161 23.58 -13.52 -1.26
N SER A 162 23.78 -14.84 -1.16
CA SER A 162 22.90 -15.82 -1.79
C SER A 162 21.53 -15.89 -1.11
N ILE A 163 21.43 -15.72 0.21
CA ILE A 163 20.17 -15.73 0.96
C ILE A 163 19.44 -14.40 0.80
N ILE A 164 20.14 -13.26 0.78
CA ILE A 164 19.52 -11.97 0.49
C ILE A 164 19.00 -11.96 -0.94
N SER A 165 19.80 -12.39 -1.93
CA SER A 165 19.32 -12.50 -3.31
C SER A 165 18.22 -13.55 -3.42
N GLN A 166 18.37 -14.77 -2.89
CA GLN A 166 17.32 -15.79 -2.99
C GLN A 166 16.03 -15.43 -2.26
N SER A 167 16.07 -14.79 -1.08
CA SER A 167 14.86 -14.52 -0.29
C SER A 167 14.18 -13.21 -0.72
N VAL A 168 14.97 -12.20 -1.09
CA VAL A 168 14.43 -10.98 -1.69
C VAL A 168 13.91 -11.29 -3.10
N GLU A 169 14.65 -12.04 -3.92
CA GLU A 169 14.15 -12.47 -5.22
C GLU A 169 13.02 -13.49 -5.08
N SER A 170 13.05 -14.47 -4.18
CA SER A 170 11.92 -15.42 -4.04
C SER A 170 10.67 -14.73 -3.53
N THR A 171 10.78 -13.79 -2.58
CA THR A 171 9.61 -13.09 -2.02
C THR A 171 9.09 -12.04 -2.98
N ILE A 172 9.98 -11.28 -3.64
CA ILE A 172 9.58 -10.33 -4.69
C ILE A 172 9.01 -11.11 -5.87
N LYS A 173 9.69 -12.15 -6.35
CA LYS A 173 9.23 -12.98 -7.48
C LYS A 173 7.95 -13.70 -7.14
N LYS A 174 7.78 -14.24 -5.93
CA LYS A 174 6.52 -14.86 -5.50
C LYS A 174 5.41 -13.82 -5.34
N SER A 175 5.69 -12.63 -4.78
CA SER A 175 4.70 -11.55 -4.73
C SER A 175 4.34 -11.01 -6.12
N PHE A 176 5.29 -10.99 -7.05
CA PHE A 176 5.05 -10.62 -8.45
C PHE A 176 4.32 -11.75 -9.18
N GLU A 177 4.67 -13.02 -8.98
CA GLU A 177 4.01 -14.20 -9.55
C GLU A 177 2.58 -14.34 -9.02
N ASP A 178 2.35 -14.08 -7.73
CA ASP A 178 1.02 -14.09 -7.13
C ASP A 178 0.18 -12.91 -7.69
N LYS A 179 0.77 -11.71 -7.83
CA LYS A 179 0.10 -10.58 -8.49
C LYS A 179 -0.13 -10.83 -9.99
N LEU A 180 0.80 -11.48 -10.68
CA LEU A 180 0.67 -11.84 -12.10
C LEU A 180 -0.43 -12.89 -12.28
N LYS A 181 -0.49 -13.91 -11.42
CA LYS A 181 -1.58 -14.89 -11.40
C LYS A 181 -2.92 -14.22 -11.12
N LEU A 182 -3.00 -13.31 -10.15
CA LEU A 182 -4.22 -12.56 -9.88
C LEU A 182 -4.66 -11.70 -11.07
N ILE A 183 -3.71 -11.09 -11.78
CA ILE A 183 -3.98 -10.33 -13.01
C ILE A 183 -4.40 -11.27 -14.14
N GLU A 184 -3.74 -12.41 -14.32
CA GLU A 184 -4.07 -13.42 -15.33
C GLU A 184 -5.42 -14.07 -15.07
N GLU A 185 -5.75 -14.36 -13.81
CA GLU A 185 -7.04 -14.88 -13.37
C GLU A 185 -8.13 -13.82 -13.57
N ALA A 186 -7.89 -12.54 -13.21
CA ALA A 186 -8.81 -11.45 -13.49
C ALA A 186 -9.03 -11.24 -15.00
N LEU A 187 -7.96 -11.29 -15.80
CA LEU A 187 -8.03 -11.23 -17.26
C LEU A 187 -8.74 -12.45 -17.86
N HIS A 188 -8.55 -13.64 -17.28
CA HIS A 188 -9.23 -14.85 -17.70
C HIS A 188 -10.72 -14.79 -17.35
N LEU A 189 -11.08 -14.30 -16.16
CA LEU A 189 -12.47 -14.08 -15.74
C LEU A 189 -13.17 -13.09 -16.68
N ILE A 190 -12.52 -11.95 -16.97
CA ILE A 190 -13.01 -10.97 -17.95
C ILE A 190 -13.14 -11.62 -19.34
N LYS A 191 -12.18 -12.44 -19.77
CA LYS A 191 -12.24 -13.18 -21.05
C LYS A 191 -13.33 -14.25 -21.07
N THR A 192 -13.61 -14.94 -19.96
CA THR A 192 -14.64 -15.98 -19.89
C THR A 192 -16.04 -15.40 -19.75
N GLU A 193 -16.19 -14.28 -19.03
CA GLU A 193 -17.43 -13.50 -18.98
C GLU A 193 -17.73 -12.84 -20.32
N THR A 194 -16.70 -12.37 -21.04
CA THR A 194 -16.87 -11.88 -22.42
C THR A 194 -17.03 -13.00 -23.45
N ALA A 195 -16.46 -14.20 -23.23
CA ALA A 195 -16.57 -15.36 -24.13
C ALA A 195 -17.96 -16.04 -24.08
N SER A 196 -18.70 -15.95 -22.98
CA SER A 196 -20.11 -16.38 -22.96
C SER A 196 -21.03 -15.40 -23.71
N ALA A 197 -20.51 -14.26 -24.17
CA ALA A 197 -21.25 -13.23 -24.89
C ALA A 197 -20.54 -12.76 -26.17
N THR A 198 -19.73 -13.60 -26.82
CA THR A 198 -19.14 -13.25 -28.13
C THR A 198 -19.45 -14.29 -29.20
N GLU A 199 -20.58 -14.08 -29.87
CA GLU A 199 -20.62 -14.19 -31.33
C GLU A 199 -19.53 -13.29 -31.94
N PRO A 200 -18.98 -13.63 -33.12
CA PRO A 200 -17.78 -12.99 -33.64
C PRO A 200 -18.08 -11.53 -34.02
N LEU A 201 -17.71 -10.58 -33.17
CA LEU A 201 -17.72 -9.18 -33.55
C LEU A 201 -16.50 -8.88 -34.42
N ILE A 202 -16.77 -8.79 -35.71
CA ILE A 202 -16.11 -7.86 -36.63
C ILE A 202 -15.94 -6.54 -35.86
N ARG A 203 -14.69 -6.14 -35.57
CA ARG A 203 -14.41 -4.80 -35.03
C ARG A 203 -14.72 -3.79 -36.13
N GLU A 204 -15.96 -3.33 -36.16
CA GLU A 204 -16.33 -2.13 -36.92
C GLU A 204 -15.63 -0.94 -36.27
N GLU A 205 -14.96 -0.12 -37.08
CA GLU A 205 -14.43 1.18 -36.69
C GLU A 205 -15.56 1.99 -36.03
N PHE A 206 -15.37 2.42 -34.79
CA PHE A 206 -16.38 3.18 -34.06
C PHE A 206 -16.41 4.62 -34.56
N LYS A 207 -17.37 4.90 -35.45
CA LYS A 207 -17.64 6.25 -35.96
C LYS A 207 -18.51 7.02 -34.98
N LEU A 208 -17.92 8.00 -34.31
CA LEU A 208 -18.53 8.80 -33.24
C LEU A 208 -19.79 9.54 -33.72
N ILE A 209 -19.73 10.21 -34.87
CA ILE A 209 -20.88 10.97 -35.39
C ILE A 209 -22.06 10.04 -35.68
N THR A 210 -21.79 8.93 -36.37
CA THR A 210 -22.82 7.93 -36.71
C THR A 210 -23.44 7.33 -35.44
N HIS A 211 -22.63 7.08 -34.41
CA HIS A 211 -23.14 6.57 -33.12
C HIS A 211 -24.06 7.59 -32.45
N LEU A 212 -23.66 8.86 -32.38
CA LEU A 212 -24.45 9.92 -31.74
C LEU A 212 -25.77 10.20 -32.47
N GLU A 213 -25.75 10.24 -33.81
CA GLU A 213 -26.95 10.40 -34.64
C GLU A 213 -27.89 9.20 -34.49
N LYS A 214 -27.36 7.97 -34.45
CA LYS A 214 -28.16 6.75 -34.26
C LYS A 214 -28.81 6.68 -32.88
N SER A 215 -28.15 7.23 -31.86
CA SER A 215 -28.72 7.42 -30.52
C SER A 215 -29.78 8.53 -30.46
N GLY A 216 -30.05 9.22 -31.57
CA GLY A 216 -31.11 10.23 -31.68
C GLY A 216 -30.71 11.61 -31.18
N TYR A 217 -29.42 11.86 -30.97
CA TYR A 217 -28.95 13.15 -30.51
C TYR A 217 -28.82 14.15 -31.64
N GLU A 218 -29.08 15.42 -31.34
CA GLU A 218 -28.84 16.51 -32.28
C GLU A 218 -27.36 16.91 -32.23
N VAL A 219 -26.61 16.48 -33.24
CA VAL A 219 -25.15 16.68 -33.33
C VAL A 219 -24.83 17.81 -34.31
N ILE A 220 -23.93 18.69 -33.90
CA ILE A 220 -23.37 19.77 -34.73
C ILE A 220 -21.87 19.53 -34.85
N ASP A 221 -21.45 18.96 -35.98
CA ASP A 221 -20.03 18.81 -36.29
C ASP A 221 -19.48 20.06 -36.99
N ASN A 222 -18.61 20.80 -36.29
CA ASN A 222 -17.90 21.95 -36.84
C ASN A 222 -16.39 21.68 -37.00
N ARG A 223 -15.92 20.43 -36.94
CA ARG A 223 -14.49 20.08 -37.04
C ARG A 223 -13.86 20.60 -38.33
N GLU A 224 -14.57 20.53 -39.47
CA GLU A 224 -14.09 21.06 -40.77
C GLU A 224 -13.83 22.58 -40.77
N LYS A 225 -14.46 23.33 -39.86
CA LYS A 225 -14.31 24.79 -39.73
C LYS A 225 -13.35 25.18 -38.59
N GLY A 226 -12.53 24.24 -38.10
CA GLY A 226 -11.65 24.43 -36.94
C GLY A 226 -12.39 24.45 -35.60
N GLY A 227 -13.66 24.03 -35.58
CA GLY A 227 -14.50 23.91 -34.40
C GLY A 227 -14.32 22.57 -33.68
N THR A 228 -15.38 22.12 -33.01
CA THR A 228 -15.45 20.81 -32.37
C THR A 228 -16.85 20.23 -32.59
N VAL A 229 -17.07 18.98 -32.19
CA VAL A 229 -18.39 18.35 -32.19
C VAL A 229 -19.18 18.88 -30.98
N TRP A 230 -20.41 19.30 -31.23
CA TRP A 230 -21.38 19.68 -30.20
C TRP A 230 -22.57 18.73 -30.26
N VAL A 231 -23.17 18.45 -29.11
CA VAL A 231 -24.40 17.69 -28.99
C VAL A 231 -25.36 18.49 -28.12
N ILE A 232 -26.54 18.79 -28.66
CA ILE A 232 -27.56 19.57 -27.96
C ILE A 232 -28.24 18.69 -26.91
N GLY A 233 -28.33 19.19 -25.68
CA GLY A 233 -28.94 18.47 -24.56
C GLY A 233 -28.38 18.92 -23.22
N GLY A 234 -29.17 18.69 -22.18
CA GLY A 234 -28.85 18.95 -20.78
C GLY A 234 -28.07 17.82 -20.12
N TRP A 235 -28.10 17.81 -18.79
CA TRP A 235 -27.44 16.79 -17.96
C TRP A 235 -28.01 15.38 -18.15
N GLU A 236 -29.18 15.23 -18.77
CA GLU A 236 -29.76 13.92 -19.09
C GLU A 236 -28.89 13.05 -20.02
N LEU A 237 -27.88 13.66 -20.65
CA LEU A 237 -26.93 12.97 -21.52
C LEU A 237 -25.65 12.50 -20.81
N GLU A 238 -25.50 12.80 -19.51
CA GLU A 238 -24.27 12.52 -18.74
C GLU A 238 -23.87 11.05 -18.81
N ASP A 239 -24.79 10.13 -18.52
CA ASP A 239 -24.50 8.69 -18.51
C ASP A 239 -23.99 8.19 -19.88
N HIS A 240 -24.58 8.69 -20.97
CA HIS A 240 -24.15 8.32 -22.31
C HIS A 240 -22.75 8.88 -22.61
N PHE A 241 -22.44 10.11 -22.21
CA PHE A 241 -21.12 10.69 -22.45
C PHE A 241 -20.02 10.13 -21.54
N PHE A 242 -20.34 9.80 -20.29
CA PHE A 242 -19.40 9.11 -19.39
C PHE A 242 -19.07 7.71 -19.90
N SER A 243 -20.03 7.01 -20.50
CA SER A 243 -19.74 5.71 -21.15
C SER A 243 -18.75 5.82 -22.32
N LEU A 244 -18.65 7.00 -22.95
CA LEU A 244 -17.70 7.25 -24.03
C LEU A 244 -16.28 7.59 -23.52
N GLU A 245 -16.12 7.92 -22.23
CA GLU A 245 -14.80 8.14 -21.63
C GLU A 245 -13.94 6.87 -21.60
N GLU A 246 -14.58 5.70 -21.47
CA GLU A 246 -13.91 4.39 -21.58
C GLU A 246 -13.25 4.17 -22.95
N ARG A 247 -13.76 4.87 -23.97
CA ARG A 247 -13.23 4.87 -25.34
C ARG A 247 -12.27 6.03 -25.61
N GLY A 248 -11.93 6.81 -24.59
CA GLY A 248 -11.07 7.99 -24.71
C GLY A 248 -11.74 9.19 -25.38
N ILE A 249 -13.08 9.21 -25.43
CA ILE A 249 -13.88 10.29 -26.02
C ILE A 249 -14.49 11.11 -24.90
N TYR A 250 -14.14 12.39 -24.82
CA TYR A 250 -14.47 13.22 -23.67
C TYR A 250 -15.37 14.38 -24.09
N PHE A 251 -16.57 14.43 -23.54
CA PHE A 251 -17.48 15.56 -23.70
C PHE A 251 -17.52 16.41 -22.43
N ARG A 252 -17.75 17.71 -22.61
CA ARG A 252 -17.94 18.64 -21.50
C ARG A 252 -19.25 19.39 -21.65
N TYR A 253 -20.03 19.41 -20.58
CA TYR A 253 -21.30 20.12 -20.52
C TYR A 253 -21.11 21.64 -20.43
N LEU A 254 -22.00 22.37 -21.10
CA LEU A 254 -22.12 23.82 -21.01
C LEU A 254 -23.59 24.21 -20.88
N GLU A 255 -23.98 24.65 -19.68
CA GLU A 255 -25.37 24.98 -19.32
C GLU A 255 -26.00 26.06 -20.21
N ASN A 256 -25.24 27.09 -20.58
CA ASN A 256 -25.70 28.16 -21.47
C ASN A 256 -25.36 27.91 -22.94
N GLY A 257 -24.84 26.74 -23.30
CA GLY A 257 -24.42 26.45 -24.66
C GLY A 257 -23.26 27.30 -25.17
N GLY A 258 -22.76 26.94 -26.35
CA GLY A 258 -21.78 27.70 -27.10
C GLY A 258 -22.42 28.48 -28.25
N ARG A 259 -21.58 29.18 -29.01
CA ARG A 259 -21.99 29.80 -30.29
C ARG A 259 -22.54 28.76 -31.28
N ALA A 260 -21.98 27.55 -31.26
CA ALA A 260 -22.41 26.45 -32.12
C ALA A 260 -23.81 25.93 -31.75
N SER A 261 -24.14 25.88 -30.46
CA SER A 261 -25.48 25.49 -29.97
C SER A 261 -26.46 26.66 -29.84
N LYS A 262 -26.10 27.86 -30.35
CA LYS A 262 -26.93 29.08 -30.29
C LYS A 262 -27.43 29.44 -28.88
N GLY A 263 -26.65 29.14 -27.85
CA GLY A 263 -27.01 29.42 -26.46
C GLY A 263 -27.94 28.39 -25.82
N ILE A 264 -28.16 27.25 -26.46
CA ILE A 264 -28.92 26.12 -25.91
C ILE A 264 -27.94 25.20 -25.15
N PRO A 265 -28.31 24.67 -23.97
CA PRO A 265 -27.51 23.71 -23.22
C PRO A 265 -26.98 22.60 -24.12
N ALA A 266 -25.68 22.34 -24.05
CA ALA A 266 -25.04 21.40 -24.95
C ALA A 266 -23.73 20.85 -24.38
N TRP A 267 -23.35 19.69 -24.88
CA TRP A 267 -22.07 19.05 -24.62
C TRP A 267 -21.13 19.28 -25.79
N TYR A 268 -19.85 19.55 -25.54
CA TYR A 268 -18.85 19.70 -26.60
C TYR A 268 -17.68 18.75 -26.42
N LEU A 269 -17.17 18.22 -27.52
CA LEU A 269 -16.04 17.31 -27.55
C LEU A 269 -14.76 18.06 -27.16
N ARG A 270 -14.08 17.57 -26.12
CA ARG A 270 -12.87 18.18 -25.53
C ARG A 270 -11.60 17.75 -26.25
N ASN A 271 -11.51 16.50 -26.66
CA ASN A 271 -10.42 15.93 -27.44
C ASN A 271 -10.63 16.22 -28.93
N LYS A 272 -10.29 17.43 -29.36
CA LYS A 272 -10.47 17.90 -30.75
C LYS A 272 -9.77 17.05 -31.81
N ASP A 273 -8.75 16.30 -31.41
CA ASP A 273 -7.95 15.45 -32.30
C ASP A 273 -8.57 14.05 -32.51
N TYR A 274 -9.75 13.78 -31.93
CA TYR A 274 -10.48 12.54 -32.22
C TYR A 274 -10.99 12.57 -33.67
N LEU A 275 -10.30 11.79 -34.50
CA LEU A 275 -10.67 11.49 -35.88
C LEU A 275 -11.38 10.13 -35.87
N ASP A 276 -12.50 10.07 -36.59
CA ASP A 276 -13.26 8.83 -36.82
C ASP A 276 -12.45 7.81 -37.64
#